data_AF-A0A7S0HTX3-F1
#
_entry.id   AF-A0A7S0HTX3-F1
#
_cell.length_a   1.000
_cell.length_b   1.000
_cell.length_c   1.000
_cell.angle_alpha   90.00
_cell.angle_beta   90.00
_cell.angle_gamma   90.00
#
_symmetry.space_group_name_H-M   'P 1'
#
loop_
_entity.id
_entity.type
_entity.pdbx_description
1 polymer ?
#
loop_
_entity_poly.entity_id
_entity_poly.type
_entity_poly.pdbx_seq_one_letter_code
_entity_poly.pdbx_strand_id
1 'polypeptide(L)'
;AAEAAPAVGAGGATLPGMPGGQEVQFGPEIEEEANSYFQRLYTGVTSIDEVIGMLKGFQLPSSAAREQQVYACMVHNLFDEYRYFPKYPDKPLRTTALLFGSLVQHGLVSNITLGMFLRYVLEALRKPIGSKMCTFGATALDQFKTRLPEWPQYCQHLHAIPHVGQVQPAISPFLEAVLAGRPLPATPPTTFAAPGDVPGLDLKAPGGAGPP
;
A
#
# COMPACT_ATOMS: atom_id res chain seq x y z
N ALA A 1 23.95 1.64 -6.95
CA ALA A 1 23.35 2.68 -7.81
C ALA A 1 22.06 3.12 -7.15
N ALA A 2 21.92 4.39 -6.78
CA ALA A 2 20.68 4.91 -6.23
C ALA A 2 19.66 4.99 -7.38
N GLU A 3 18.63 4.16 -7.32
CA GLU A 3 17.53 4.18 -8.29
C GLU A 3 16.78 5.51 -8.11
N ALA A 4 16.77 6.35 -9.14
CA ALA A 4 16.19 7.68 -9.09
C ALA A 4 14.70 7.59 -8.72
N ALA A 5 14.29 8.27 -7.64
CA ALA A 5 12.91 8.36 -7.24
C ALA A 5 12.10 9.04 -8.37
N PRO A 6 10.92 8.51 -8.74
CA PRO A 6 10.05 9.21 -9.67
C PRO A 6 9.69 10.57 -9.07
N ALA A 7 9.89 11.64 -9.84
CA ALA A 7 9.40 12.96 -9.47
C ALA A 7 7.87 12.92 -9.52
N VAL A 8 7.22 13.20 -8.39
CA VAL A 8 5.76 13.35 -8.34
C VAL A 8 5.43 14.55 -9.22
N GLY A 9 4.80 14.29 -10.36
CA GLY A 9 4.55 15.30 -11.37
C GLY A 9 3.52 16.32 -10.90
N ALA A 10 3.93 17.59 -10.85
CA ALA A 10 3.02 18.74 -10.78
C ALA A 10 2.11 18.70 -12.02
N GLY A 11 0.88 18.25 -11.86
CA GLY A 11 -0.02 18.06 -12.98
C GLY A 11 -1.46 17.96 -12.51
N GLY A 12 -2.05 19.13 -12.23
CA GLY A 12 -3.47 19.25 -11.93
C GLY A 12 -4.30 18.54 -12.98
N ALA A 13 -4.93 17.43 -12.59
CA ALA A 13 -5.91 16.73 -13.41
C ALA A 13 -7.28 16.84 -12.73
N THR A 14 -8.18 17.55 -13.40
CA THR A 14 -9.58 17.68 -13.00
C THR A 14 -10.28 16.32 -12.97
N LEU A 15 -10.85 15.95 -11.81
CA LEU A 15 -11.67 14.76 -11.64
C LEU A 15 -13.14 15.05 -12.00
N PRO A 16 -13.81 14.20 -12.79
CA PRO A 16 -15.24 14.34 -13.06
C PRO A 16 -16.07 13.76 -11.91
N GLY A 17 -16.88 14.59 -11.23
CA GLY A 17 -17.91 14.11 -10.29
C GLY A 17 -18.27 14.98 -9.08
N MET A 18 -17.66 16.14 -8.85
CA MET A 18 -18.06 17.06 -7.77
C MET A 18 -18.84 18.27 -8.32
N PRO A 19 -20.02 18.62 -7.75
CA PRO A 19 -20.70 19.87 -8.06
C PRO A 19 -19.92 21.02 -7.39
N GLY A 20 -19.04 21.66 -8.15
CA GLY A 20 -18.17 22.74 -7.68
C GLY A 20 -16.74 22.59 -8.18
N GLY A 21 -16.54 22.68 -9.50
CA GLY A 21 -15.21 22.64 -10.11
C GLY A 21 -14.40 23.88 -9.72
N GLN A 22 -13.56 23.76 -8.70
CA GLN A 22 -12.33 24.52 -8.58
C GLN A 22 -11.20 23.52 -8.73
N GLU A 23 -10.31 23.76 -9.70
CA GLU A 23 -9.00 23.12 -9.75
C GLU A 23 -8.37 23.25 -8.37
N VAL A 24 -8.12 22.13 -7.67
CA VAL A 24 -7.43 22.18 -6.38
C VAL A 24 -5.96 22.42 -6.70
N GLN A 25 -5.62 23.68 -6.96
CA GLN A 25 -4.27 24.12 -7.18
C GLN A 25 -3.65 24.33 -5.80
N PHE A 26 -2.80 23.39 -5.39
CA PHE A 26 -2.07 23.52 -4.13
C PHE A 26 -1.00 24.61 -4.29
N GLY A 27 -0.73 25.36 -3.23
CA GLY A 27 0.36 26.33 -3.26
C GLY A 27 1.71 25.63 -3.50
N PRO A 28 2.68 26.28 -4.17
CA PRO A 28 3.97 25.66 -4.48
C PRO A 28 4.70 25.15 -3.22
N GLU A 29 4.53 25.85 -2.09
CA GLU A 29 5.09 25.40 -0.80
C GLU A 29 4.47 24.08 -0.30
N ILE A 30 3.18 23.85 -0.57
CA ILE A 30 2.46 22.62 -0.19
C ILE A 30 2.91 21.46 -1.08
N GLU A 31 3.06 21.71 -2.38
CA GLU A 31 3.54 20.71 -3.34
C GLU A 31 4.99 20.31 -3.05
N GLU A 32 5.85 21.29 -2.76
CA GLU A 32 7.24 21.05 -2.37
C GLU A 32 7.32 20.23 -1.08
N GLU A 33 6.49 20.57 -0.08
CA GLU A 33 6.43 19.84 1.18
C GLU A 33 5.94 18.40 0.99
N ALA A 34 4.87 18.19 0.23
CA ALA A 34 4.35 16.86 -0.12
C ALA A 34 5.41 16.02 -0.88
N ASN A 35 6.10 16.62 -1.85
CA ASN A 35 7.18 15.97 -2.58
C ASN A 35 8.35 15.59 -1.67
N SER A 36 8.67 16.42 -0.67
CA SER A 36 9.71 16.11 0.32
C SER A 36 9.38 14.84 1.13
N TYR A 37 8.10 14.60 1.45
CA TYR A 37 7.67 13.40 2.16
C TYR A 37 7.79 12.17 1.28
N PHE A 38 7.38 12.25 0.00
CA PHE A 38 7.55 11.14 -0.96
C PHE A 38 9.02 10.81 -1.19
N GLN A 39 9.89 11.81 -1.34
CA GLN A 39 11.34 11.59 -1.49
C GLN A 39 11.93 10.90 -0.26
N ARG A 40 11.61 11.37 0.95
CA ARG A 40 12.06 10.72 2.20
C ARG A 40 11.55 9.28 2.33
N LEU A 41 10.32 9.03 1.89
CA LEU A 41 9.72 7.70 1.88
C LEU A 41 10.43 6.76 0.89
N TYR A 42 10.70 7.20 -0.34
CA TYR A 42 11.38 6.37 -1.35
C TYR A 42 12.87 6.16 -1.08
N THR A 43 13.53 7.13 -0.43
CA THR A 43 14.93 7.01 0.01
C THR A 43 15.08 6.19 1.29
N GLY A 44 13.97 5.90 1.99
CA GLY A 44 13.96 5.15 3.25
C GLY A 44 14.41 5.95 4.46
N VAL A 45 14.47 7.28 4.34
CA VAL A 45 14.73 8.21 5.46
C VAL A 45 13.54 8.23 6.43
N THR A 46 12.33 8.06 5.90
CA THR A 46 11.10 7.98 6.70
C THR A 46 10.36 6.70 6.34
N SER A 47 9.84 6.01 7.35
CA SER A 47 9.05 4.79 7.20
C SER A 47 7.59 5.09 6.86
N ILE A 48 6.89 4.07 6.35
CA ILE A 48 5.45 4.19 6.04
C ILE A 48 4.65 4.47 7.30
N ASP A 49 4.97 3.80 8.42
CA ASP A 49 4.29 3.99 9.70
C ASP A 49 4.41 5.44 10.21
N GLU A 50 5.59 6.06 10.04
CA GLU A 50 5.79 7.48 10.39
C GLU A 50 4.95 8.41 9.51
N VAL A 51 4.93 8.18 8.18
CA VAL A 51 4.09 8.97 7.27
C VAL A 51 2.61 8.81 7.62
N ILE A 52 2.16 7.59 7.91
CA ILE A 52 0.78 7.32 8.32
C ILE A 52 0.46 8.02 9.65
N GLY A 53 1.36 7.96 10.63
CA GLY A 53 1.21 8.64 11.92
C GLY A 53 1.05 10.15 11.75
N MET A 54 1.88 10.75 10.91
CA MET A 54 1.79 12.18 10.56
C MET A 54 0.47 12.51 9.86
N LEU A 55 0.07 11.75 8.83
CA LEU A 55 -1.18 12.00 8.08
C LEU A 55 -2.43 11.87 8.97
N LYS A 56 -2.40 10.99 9.98
CA LYS A 56 -3.47 10.92 11.00
C LYS A 56 -3.57 12.21 11.81
N GLY A 57 -2.43 12.80 12.17
CA GLY A 57 -2.40 14.11 12.83
C GLY A 57 -3.02 15.18 11.94
N PHE A 58 -2.60 15.26 10.68
CA PHE A 58 -3.05 16.28 9.72
C PHE A 58 -4.55 16.23 9.41
N GLN A 59 -5.18 15.05 9.55
CA GLN A 59 -6.62 14.89 9.35
C GLN A 59 -7.45 15.45 10.52
N LEU A 60 -6.85 15.73 11.68
CA LEU A 60 -7.59 16.24 12.83
C LEU A 60 -8.17 17.64 12.55
N PRO A 61 -9.40 17.93 13.01
CA PRO A 61 -9.99 19.26 12.86
C PRO A 61 -9.17 20.39 13.51
N SER A 62 -8.34 20.04 14.49
CA SER A 62 -7.44 20.96 15.21
C SER A 62 -6.10 21.22 14.50
N SER A 63 -5.80 20.51 13.41
CA SER A 63 -4.56 20.70 12.66
C SER A 63 -4.54 22.01 11.89
N ALA A 64 -3.34 22.50 11.59
CA ALA A 64 -3.20 23.73 10.83
C ALA A 64 -3.79 23.57 9.42
N ALA A 65 -4.37 24.63 8.87
CA ALA A 65 -4.91 24.61 7.51
C ALA A 65 -3.86 24.15 6.47
N ARG A 66 -2.59 24.50 6.70
CA ARG A 66 -1.43 24.04 5.91
C ARG A 66 -1.29 22.51 5.94
N GLU A 67 -1.35 21.89 7.11
CA GLU A 67 -1.20 20.44 7.28
C GLU A 67 -2.32 19.67 6.57
N GLN A 68 -3.55 20.19 6.68
CA GLN A 68 -4.71 19.63 5.98
C GLN A 68 -4.55 19.73 4.44
N GLN A 69 -3.98 20.83 3.95
CA GLN A 69 -3.66 21.00 2.53
C GLN A 69 -2.55 20.04 2.07
N VAL A 70 -1.50 19.84 2.87
CA VAL A 70 -0.43 18.87 2.58
C VAL A 70 -1.00 17.44 2.53
N TYR A 71 -1.83 17.06 3.49
CA TYR A 71 -2.54 15.79 3.47
C TYR A 71 -3.37 15.62 2.19
N ALA A 72 -4.17 16.63 1.82
CA ALA A 72 -5.01 16.59 0.63
C ALA A 72 -4.16 16.48 -0.65
N CYS A 73 -3.05 17.22 -0.73
CA CYS A 73 -2.10 17.19 -1.83
C CYS A 73 -1.46 15.80 -1.99
N MET A 74 -1.01 15.20 -0.90
CA MET A 74 -0.41 13.87 -0.93
C MET A 74 -1.39 12.79 -1.40
N VAL A 75 -2.64 12.83 -0.93
CA VAL A 75 -3.68 11.88 -1.37
C VAL A 75 -4.04 12.10 -2.84
N HIS A 76 -4.18 13.36 -3.28
CA HIS A 76 -4.48 13.70 -4.66
C HIS A 76 -3.39 13.22 -5.63
N ASN A 77 -2.13 13.48 -5.29
CA ASN A 77 -0.97 13.04 -6.08
C ASN A 77 -0.94 11.50 -6.23
N LEU A 78 -1.29 10.74 -5.20
CA LEU A 78 -1.36 9.27 -5.31
C LEU A 78 -2.43 8.79 -6.30
N PHE A 79 -3.53 9.52 -6.47
CA PHE A 79 -4.53 9.19 -7.48
C PHE A 79 -4.03 9.51 -8.88
N ASP A 80 -3.51 10.73 -9.07
CA ASP A 80 -3.07 11.21 -10.38
C ASP A 80 -1.89 10.39 -10.91
N GLU A 81 -1.03 9.93 -10.00
CA GLU A 81 0.13 9.10 -10.32
C GLU A 81 -0.23 7.65 -10.68
N TYR A 82 -1.44 7.17 -10.37
CA TYR A 82 -1.82 5.76 -10.61
C TYR A 82 -1.64 5.32 -12.07
N ARG A 83 -1.92 6.22 -13.02
CA ARG A 83 -1.71 5.96 -14.47
C ARG A 83 -0.24 5.80 -14.85
N TYR A 84 0.68 6.30 -14.02
CA TYR A 84 2.13 6.22 -14.21
C TYR A 84 2.77 5.08 -13.43
N PHE A 85 2.08 4.47 -12.45
CA PHE A 85 2.58 3.32 -11.69
C PHE A 85 3.15 2.17 -12.54
N PRO A 86 2.58 1.81 -13.71
CA PRO A 86 3.20 0.78 -14.57
C PRO A 86 4.61 1.13 -15.06
N LYS A 87 4.96 2.43 -15.08
CA LYS A 87 6.29 2.94 -15.47
C LYS A 87 7.27 3.02 -14.29
N TYR A 88 6.79 2.82 -13.06
CA TYR A 88 7.64 2.92 -11.89
C TYR A 88 8.66 1.78 -11.84
N PRO A 89 9.85 2.05 -11.31
CA PRO A 89 10.75 0.98 -10.86
C PRO A 89 10.10 0.16 -9.73
N ASP A 90 10.53 -1.09 -9.57
CA ASP A 90 9.86 -2.04 -8.67
C ASP A 90 9.93 -1.62 -7.20
N LYS A 91 11.03 -1.01 -6.75
CA LYS A 91 11.20 -0.59 -5.36
C LYS A 91 10.28 0.57 -4.99
N PRO A 92 10.27 1.73 -5.69
CA PRO A 92 9.30 2.79 -5.46
C PRO A 92 7.86 2.31 -5.57
N LEU A 93 7.53 1.49 -6.59
CA LEU A 93 6.17 0.98 -6.76
C LEU A 93 5.72 0.14 -5.56
N ARG A 94 6.59 -0.71 -5.02
CA ARG A 94 6.30 -1.48 -3.81
C ARG A 94 6.07 -0.58 -2.61
N THR A 95 6.90 0.44 -2.41
CA THR A 95 6.70 1.42 -1.34
C THR A 95 5.38 2.17 -1.49
N THR A 96 5.03 2.58 -2.72
CA THR A 96 3.74 3.19 -3.02
C THR A 96 2.59 2.23 -2.72
N ALA A 97 2.69 0.94 -3.08
CA ALA A 97 1.67 -0.06 -2.78
C ALA A 97 1.40 -0.21 -1.28
N LEU A 98 2.47 -0.25 -0.48
CA LEU A 98 2.36 -0.31 0.97
C LEU A 98 1.69 0.95 1.52
N LEU A 99 2.15 2.15 1.12
CA LEU A 99 1.51 3.40 1.53
C LEU A 99 0.02 3.43 1.14
N PHE A 100 -0.31 3.04 -0.09
CA PHE A 100 -1.67 3.02 -0.62
C PHE A 100 -2.59 2.10 0.21
N GLY A 101 -2.10 0.90 0.54
CA GLY A 101 -2.82 -0.04 1.39
C GLY A 101 -2.93 0.44 2.84
N SER A 102 -1.88 1.05 3.40
CA SER A 102 -1.87 1.58 4.77
C SER A 102 -2.83 2.77 4.93
N LEU A 103 -2.97 3.64 3.91
CA LEU A 103 -3.98 4.71 3.91
C LEU A 103 -5.40 4.15 4.06
N VAL A 104 -5.71 3.07 3.33
CA VAL A 104 -6.98 2.35 3.46
C VAL A 104 -7.07 1.73 4.85
N GLN A 105 -6.07 0.98 5.29
CA GLN A 105 -6.08 0.27 6.57
C GLN A 105 -6.37 1.21 7.75
N HIS A 106 -5.74 2.38 7.76
CA HIS A 106 -5.86 3.34 8.87
C HIS A 106 -7.03 4.32 8.74
N GLY A 107 -7.89 4.17 7.73
CA GLY A 107 -9.06 5.03 7.56
C GLY A 107 -8.71 6.47 7.19
N LEU A 108 -7.50 6.69 6.65
CA LEU A 108 -7.09 8.01 6.19
C LEU A 108 -7.87 8.42 4.93
N VAL A 109 -8.33 7.46 4.14
CA VAL A 109 -9.26 7.72 3.02
C VAL A 109 -10.68 7.25 3.36
N SER A 110 -11.69 8.07 3.05
CA SER A 110 -13.10 7.80 3.38
C SER A 110 -14.05 8.11 2.22
N ASN A 111 -15.29 7.62 2.30
CA ASN A 111 -16.36 7.89 1.34
C ASN A 111 -15.97 7.59 -0.13
N ILE A 112 -16.11 8.59 -1.02
CA ILE A 112 -15.81 8.47 -2.45
C ILE A 112 -14.32 8.15 -2.67
N THR A 113 -13.43 8.76 -1.89
CA THR A 113 -11.98 8.56 -1.95
C THR A 113 -11.62 7.10 -1.67
N LEU A 114 -12.22 6.52 -0.63
CA LEU A 114 -12.04 5.10 -0.29
C LEU A 114 -12.50 4.19 -1.45
N GLY A 115 -13.67 4.46 -2.03
CA GLY A 115 -14.18 3.69 -3.18
C GLY A 115 -13.21 3.69 -4.37
N MET A 116 -12.58 4.83 -4.65
CA MET A 116 -11.57 4.94 -5.70
C MET A 116 -10.30 4.13 -5.38
N PHE A 117 -9.79 4.20 -4.14
CA PHE A 117 -8.64 3.39 -3.70
C PHE A 117 -8.91 1.89 -3.86
N LEU A 118 -10.07 1.42 -3.36
CA LEU A 118 -10.48 0.02 -3.49
C LEU A 118 -10.56 -0.40 -4.97
N ARG A 119 -11.16 0.43 -5.83
CA ARG A 119 -11.25 0.15 -7.26
C ARG A 119 -9.89 0.04 -7.93
N TYR A 120 -8.94 0.90 -7.58
CA TYR A 120 -7.57 0.84 -8.13
C TYR A 120 -6.85 -0.44 -7.73
N VAL A 121 -6.95 -0.86 -6.47
CA VAL A 121 -6.36 -2.13 -6.03
C VAL A 121 -7.00 -3.32 -6.77
N LEU A 122 -8.32 -3.32 -6.94
CA LEU A 122 -9.04 -4.35 -7.70
C LEU A 122 -8.62 -4.39 -9.18
N GLU A 123 -8.50 -3.23 -9.83
CA GLU A 123 -8.05 -3.13 -11.22
C GLU A 123 -6.60 -3.59 -11.40
N ALA A 124 -5.74 -3.28 -10.43
CA ALA A 124 -4.36 -3.73 -10.39
C ALA A 124 -4.26 -5.26 -10.26
N LEU A 125 -5.06 -5.87 -9.39
CA LEU A 125 -5.15 -7.33 -9.21
C LEU A 125 -5.66 -8.06 -10.45
N ARG A 126 -6.52 -7.42 -11.25
CA ARG A 126 -7.01 -7.98 -12.53
C ARG A 126 -5.93 -8.06 -13.62
N LYS A 127 -4.79 -7.39 -13.44
CA LYS A 127 -3.68 -7.48 -14.40
C LYS A 127 -3.06 -8.88 -14.39
N PRO A 128 -2.34 -9.26 -15.47
CA PRO A 128 -1.71 -10.58 -15.56
C PRO A 128 -0.79 -10.87 -14.37
N ILE A 129 -0.77 -12.13 -13.94
CA ILE A 129 0.14 -12.63 -12.90
C ILE A 129 1.58 -12.31 -13.31
N GLY A 130 2.38 -11.83 -12.36
CA GLY A 130 3.77 -11.43 -12.60
C GLY A 130 3.94 -10.01 -13.16
N SER A 131 2.86 -9.30 -13.50
CA SER A 131 2.95 -7.89 -13.82
C SER A 131 3.17 -7.02 -12.58
N LYS A 132 3.92 -5.92 -12.73
CA LYS A 132 4.18 -4.94 -11.67
C LYS A 132 2.91 -4.46 -10.96
N MET A 133 1.85 -4.23 -11.73
CA MET A 133 0.56 -3.79 -11.20
C MET A 133 -0.16 -4.89 -10.41
N CYS A 134 -0.05 -6.16 -10.84
CA CYS A 134 -0.60 -7.27 -10.08
C CYS A 134 0.11 -7.38 -8.71
N THR A 135 1.44 -7.25 -8.69
CA THR A 135 2.24 -7.20 -7.45
C THR A 135 1.89 -5.99 -6.58
N PHE A 136 1.69 -4.82 -7.17
CA PHE A 136 1.20 -3.63 -6.47
C PHE A 136 -0.15 -3.92 -5.80
N GLY A 137 -1.12 -4.46 -6.53
CA GLY A 137 -2.44 -4.77 -6.01
C GLY A 137 -2.39 -5.79 -4.87
N ALA A 138 -1.58 -6.84 -5.00
CA ALA A 138 -1.38 -7.84 -3.95
C ALA A 138 -0.77 -7.23 -2.68
N THR A 139 0.27 -6.41 -2.85
CA THR A 139 0.98 -5.75 -1.75
C THR A 139 0.07 -4.77 -1.00
N ALA A 140 -0.72 -3.98 -1.73
CA ALA A 140 -1.67 -3.04 -1.15
C ALA A 140 -2.81 -3.77 -0.42
N LEU A 141 -3.37 -4.82 -1.04
CA LEU A 141 -4.45 -5.63 -0.46
C LEU A 141 -4.03 -6.27 0.87
N ASP A 142 -2.78 -6.71 0.98
CA ASP A 142 -2.28 -7.32 2.21
C ASP A 142 -2.34 -6.38 3.42
N GLN A 143 -2.20 -5.06 3.20
CA GLN A 143 -2.22 -4.07 4.27
C GLN A 143 -3.60 -3.93 4.92
N PHE A 144 -4.68 -4.05 4.13
CA PHE A 144 -6.05 -3.82 4.60
C PHE A 144 -6.95 -5.06 4.59
N LYS A 145 -6.38 -6.25 4.45
CA LYS A 145 -7.13 -7.53 4.44
C LYS A 145 -8.01 -7.74 5.68
N THR A 146 -7.62 -7.16 6.83
CA THR A 146 -8.37 -7.26 8.09
C THR A 146 -9.64 -6.43 8.10
N ARG A 147 -9.76 -5.43 7.21
CA ARG A 147 -10.94 -4.57 7.05
C ARG A 147 -11.89 -5.01 5.94
N LEU A 148 -11.53 -6.06 5.19
CA LEU A 148 -12.40 -6.62 4.14
C LEU A 148 -13.85 -6.92 4.56
N PRO A 149 -14.16 -7.36 5.80
CA PRO A 149 -15.54 -7.53 6.23
C PRO A 149 -16.40 -6.26 6.14
N GLU A 150 -15.78 -5.08 6.17
CA GLU A 150 -16.48 -3.80 6.01
C GLU A 150 -17.01 -3.61 4.58
N TRP A 151 -16.48 -4.36 3.60
CA TRP A 151 -16.84 -4.24 2.18
C TRP A 151 -17.19 -5.60 1.55
N PRO A 152 -18.34 -6.22 1.88
CA PRO A 152 -18.72 -7.53 1.33
C PRO A 152 -18.84 -7.56 -0.20
N GLN A 153 -19.36 -6.49 -0.81
CA GLN A 153 -19.44 -6.36 -2.27
C GLN A 153 -18.06 -6.32 -2.92
N TYR A 154 -17.09 -5.66 -2.29
CA TYR A 154 -15.70 -5.67 -2.75
C TYR A 154 -15.09 -7.06 -2.67
N CYS A 155 -15.39 -7.82 -1.60
CA CYS A 155 -14.95 -9.21 -1.46
C CYS A 155 -15.52 -10.12 -2.57
N GLN A 156 -16.78 -9.92 -2.99
CA GLN A 156 -17.36 -10.63 -4.12
C GLN A 156 -16.58 -10.35 -5.42
N HIS A 157 -16.22 -9.08 -5.66
CA HIS A 157 -15.43 -8.71 -6.82
C HIS A 157 -14.00 -9.26 -6.79
N LEU A 158 -13.37 -9.32 -5.61
CA LEU A 158 -12.08 -9.97 -5.44
C LEU A 158 -12.17 -11.46 -5.73
N HIS A 159 -13.15 -12.16 -5.17
CA HIS A 159 -13.37 -13.59 -5.38
C HIS A 159 -13.64 -13.94 -6.85
N ALA A 160 -14.24 -13.02 -7.62
CA ALA A 160 -14.46 -13.20 -9.05
C ALA A 160 -13.19 -13.14 -9.90
N ILE A 161 -12.04 -12.73 -9.35
CA ILE A 161 -10.75 -12.72 -10.06
C ILE A 161 -10.17 -14.15 -10.04
N PRO A 162 -10.02 -14.83 -11.20
CA PRO A 162 -9.64 -16.25 -11.24
C PRO A 162 -8.31 -16.56 -10.57
N HIS A 163 -7.35 -15.63 -10.65
CA HIS A 163 -5.99 -15.80 -10.17
C HIS A 163 -5.69 -15.13 -8.82
N VAL A 164 -6.70 -14.56 -8.14
CA VAL A 164 -6.45 -13.82 -6.88
C VAL A 164 -5.86 -14.72 -5.80
N GLY A 165 -6.32 -15.97 -5.69
CA GLY A 165 -5.80 -16.95 -4.73
C GLY A 165 -4.38 -17.43 -5.05
N GLN A 166 -3.93 -17.29 -6.30
CA GLN A 166 -2.55 -17.59 -6.69
C GLN A 166 -1.62 -16.42 -6.37
N VAL A 167 -2.10 -15.20 -6.61
CA VAL A 167 -1.33 -13.96 -6.40
C VAL A 167 -1.24 -13.60 -4.92
N GLN A 168 -2.31 -13.82 -4.16
CA GLN A 168 -2.37 -13.54 -2.73
C GLN A 168 -3.04 -14.70 -2.00
N PRO A 169 -2.34 -15.83 -1.76
CA PRO A 169 -2.92 -17.01 -1.11
C PRO A 169 -3.49 -16.73 0.27
N ALA A 170 -2.88 -15.78 0.98
CA ALA A 170 -3.32 -15.35 2.30
C ALA A 170 -4.71 -14.70 2.29
N ILE A 171 -5.27 -14.29 1.15
CA ILE A 171 -6.58 -13.62 1.09
C ILE A 171 -7.75 -14.60 1.01
N SER A 172 -7.56 -15.78 0.42
CA SER A 172 -8.60 -16.78 0.24
C SER A 172 -9.39 -17.08 1.53
N PRO A 173 -8.75 -17.36 2.70
CA PRO A 173 -9.50 -17.62 3.92
C PRO A 173 -10.27 -16.40 4.44
N PHE A 174 -9.80 -15.17 4.15
CA PHE A 174 -10.53 -13.93 4.51
C PHE A 174 -11.75 -13.76 3.62
N LEU A 175 -11.62 -13.96 2.30
CA LEU A 175 -12.74 -13.87 1.37
C LEU A 175 -13.81 -14.92 1.69
N GLU A 176 -13.41 -16.17 1.94
CA GLU A 176 -14.34 -17.23 2.34
C GLU A 176 -15.02 -16.92 3.67
N ALA A 177 -14.30 -16.38 4.66
CA ALA A 177 -14.90 -15.99 5.92
C ALA A 177 -15.95 -14.88 5.73
N VAL A 178 -15.62 -13.83 4.97
CA VAL A 178 -16.56 -12.72 4.70
C VAL A 178 -17.77 -13.18 3.90
N LEU A 179 -17.57 -13.97 2.85
CA LEU A 179 -18.67 -14.47 2.01
C LEU A 179 -19.58 -15.47 2.74
N ALA A 180 -19.04 -16.21 3.70
CA ALA A 180 -19.81 -17.12 4.56
C ALA A 180 -20.38 -16.46 5.82
N GLY A 181 -20.12 -15.17 6.07
CA GLY A 181 -20.54 -14.47 7.28
C GLY A 181 -19.87 -14.98 8.57
N ARG A 182 -18.65 -15.52 8.47
CA ARG A 182 -17.86 -16.09 9.58
C ARG A 182 -16.84 -15.07 10.12
N PRO A 183 -16.38 -15.23 11.37
CA PRO A 183 -15.28 -14.43 11.91
C PRO A 183 -14.00 -14.60 11.09
N LEU A 184 -13.24 -13.51 10.94
CA LEU A 184 -11.98 -13.51 10.21
C LEU A 184 -10.95 -14.46 10.85
N PRO A 185 -10.09 -15.11 10.04
CA PRO A 185 -8.95 -15.86 10.58
C PRO A 185 -8.01 -14.93 11.36
N ALA A 186 -7.47 -15.43 12.47
CA ALA A 186 -6.46 -14.70 13.23
C ALA A 186 -5.24 -14.46 12.33
N THR A 187 -4.86 -13.19 12.17
CA THR A 187 -3.58 -12.86 11.52
C THR A 187 -2.46 -13.15 12.52
N PRO A 188 -1.42 -13.92 12.17
CA PRO A 188 -0.20 -13.87 12.94
C PRO A 188 0.33 -12.43 12.88
N PRO A 189 0.91 -11.88 13.96
CA PRO A 189 1.57 -10.59 13.89
C PRO A 189 2.62 -10.67 12.79
N THR A 190 2.54 -9.78 11.80
CA THR A 190 3.60 -9.58 10.81
C THR A 190 4.79 -8.98 11.54
N THR A 191 5.52 -9.80 12.30
CA THR A 191 6.93 -9.52 12.57
C THR A 191 7.61 -9.74 11.23
N PHE A 192 8.01 -8.65 10.58
CA PHE A 192 9.03 -8.72 9.54
C PHE A 192 10.25 -9.37 10.19
N ALA A 193 10.40 -10.69 10.00
CA ALA A 193 11.50 -11.44 10.55
C ALA A 193 12.78 -10.86 9.96
N ALA A 194 13.60 -10.26 10.81
CA ALA A 194 14.98 -9.97 10.48
C ALA A 194 15.67 -11.28 10.06
N PRO A 195 16.52 -11.29 9.02
CA PRO A 195 17.24 -12.48 8.63
C PRO A 195 18.32 -12.72 9.70
N GLY A 196 18.11 -13.69 10.57
CA GLY A 196 19.09 -13.99 11.61
C GLY A 196 18.63 -15.02 12.62
N ASP A 197 18.20 -16.20 12.16
CA ASP A 197 18.41 -17.42 12.93
C ASP A 197 18.27 -18.62 11.98
N VAL A 198 19.41 -19.16 11.55
CA VAL A 198 19.47 -20.49 10.93
C VAL A 198 19.68 -21.48 12.07
N PRO A 199 18.74 -22.41 12.36
CA PRO A 199 19.00 -23.45 13.35
C PRO A 199 20.06 -24.40 12.80
N GLY A 200 21.09 -24.62 13.61
CA GLY A 200 22.31 -25.34 13.26
C GLY A 200 22.06 -26.70 12.60
N LEU A 201 22.69 -26.88 11.44
CA LEU A 201 22.92 -28.19 10.84
C LEU A 201 23.89 -28.96 11.74
N ASP A 202 23.36 -30.02 12.34
CA ASP A 202 24.06 -31.04 13.12
C ASP A 202 25.18 -31.68 12.27
N LEU A 203 26.41 -31.17 12.40
CA LEU A 203 27.60 -31.78 11.79
C LEU A 203 28.10 -32.89 12.72
N LYS A 204 27.66 -34.11 12.41
CA LYS A 204 28.18 -35.36 12.95
C LYS A 204 29.68 -35.50 12.60
N ALA A 205 30.53 -35.44 13.61
CA ALA A 205 31.98 -35.59 13.51
C ALA A 205 32.40 -37.00 13.02
N PRO A 206 33.47 -37.12 12.21
CA PRO A 206 34.05 -38.42 11.86
C PRO A 206 34.99 -38.91 12.96
N GLY A 207 34.91 -40.19 13.28
CA GLY A 207 35.74 -40.87 14.27
C GLY A 207 37.21 -40.90 13.86
N GLY A 208 38.08 -40.43 14.76
CA GLY A 208 39.53 -40.60 14.66
C GLY A 208 39.96 -41.94 15.25
N ALA A 209 40.54 -42.80 14.42
CA ALA A 209 41.38 -43.90 14.86
C ALA A 209 42.84 -43.45 14.74
N GLY A 210 43.52 -43.26 15.87
CA GLY A 210 44.97 -43.10 15.94
C GLY A 210 45.65 -44.46 16.15
N PRO A 211 46.86 -44.69 15.59
CA PRO A 211 47.59 -45.93 15.78
C PRO A 211 48.66 -45.79 16.89
N PRO A 212 49.27 -46.90 17.31
CA PRO A 212 50.71 -46.97 17.52
C PRO A 212 51.43 -47.58 16.31
#